data_AF-A0A377J535-F1
#
_entry.id   AF-A0A377J535-F1
#
_cell.length_a   1.000
_cell.length_b   1.000
_cell.length_c   1.000
_cell.angle_alpha   90.00
_cell.angle_beta   90.00
_cell.angle_gamma   90.00
#
_symmetry.space_group_name_H-M   'P 1'
#
loop_
_entity.id
_entity.type
_entity.pdbx_description
1 polymer ?
#
loop_
_entity_poly.entity_id
_entity_poly.type
_entity_poly.pdbx_seq_one_letter_code
_entity_poly.pdbx_strand_id
1 'polypeptide(L)'
;MAIHTSTLASIYEMQGYNEEAIVIYEELLKKDPHNQEAKLALIRLKTKKHHFSGVNQDKLALFVNAKTQSDYQKLEQWLLG
;
A
#
# COMPACT_ATOMS: atom_id res chain seq x y z
N MET A 1 -24.51 13.50 -8.12
CA MET A 1 -23.90 13.87 -6.83
C MET A 1 -22.77 12.89 -6.48
N ALA A 2 -21.66 12.88 -7.23
CA ALA A 2 -20.52 11.97 -6.95
C ALA A 2 -19.38 12.66 -6.17
N ILE A 3 -19.22 13.96 -6.35
CA ILE A 3 -18.12 14.77 -5.77
C ILE A 3 -18.16 14.75 -4.23
N HIS A 4 -19.35 14.76 -3.63
CA HIS A 4 -19.48 14.70 -2.17
C HIS A 4 -18.99 13.38 -1.57
N THR A 5 -19.04 12.28 -2.33
CA THR A 5 -18.74 10.94 -1.81
C THR A 5 -17.24 10.64 -1.89
N SER A 6 -16.54 11.04 -2.97
CA SER A 6 -15.07 10.94 -3.05
C SER A 6 -14.38 11.82 -2.01
N THR A 7 -14.82 13.08 -1.87
CA THR A 7 -14.22 14.02 -0.90
C THR A 7 -14.42 13.53 0.54
N LEU A 8 -15.59 12.98 0.85
CA LEU A 8 -15.87 12.42 2.18
C LEU A 8 -14.92 11.23 2.50
N ALA A 9 -14.74 10.30 1.56
CA ALA A 9 -13.81 9.19 1.74
C ALA A 9 -12.37 9.66 1.97
N SER A 10 -11.93 10.69 1.23
CA SER A 10 -10.62 11.29 1.40
C SER A 10 -10.45 11.96 2.78
N ILE A 11 -11.50 12.60 3.31
CA ILE A 11 -11.47 13.20 4.65
C ILE A 11 -11.35 12.11 5.71
N TYR A 12 -12.09 11.01 5.59
CA TYR A 12 -11.98 9.88 6.51
C TYR A 12 -10.58 9.25 6.48
N GLU A 13 -9.98 9.09 5.30
CA GLU A 13 -8.57 8.63 5.19
C GLU A 13 -7.62 9.59 5.91
N MET A 14 -7.74 10.91 5.71
CA MET A 14 -6.87 11.90 6.35
C MET A 14 -7.00 11.90 7.88
N GLN A 15 -8.17 11.55 8.40
CA GLN A 15 -8.44 11.44 9.84
C GLN A 15 -8.02 10.08 10.43
N GLY A 16 -7.58 9.13 9.59
CA GLY A 16 -7.16 7.79 10.02
C GLY A 16 -8.28 6.74 10.07
N TYR A 17 -9.51 7.11 9.73
CA TYR A 17 -10.67 6.23 9.61
C TYR A 17 -10.62 5.43 8.30
N ASN A 18 -9.59 4.59 8.18
CA ASN A 18 -9.26 3.90 6.94
C ASN A 18 -10.31 2.84 6.56
N GLU A 19 -10.99 2.23 7.53
CA GLU A 19 -12.00 1.19 7.25
C GLU A 19 -13.28 1.81 6.68
N GLU A 20 -13.70 2.94 7.24
CA GLU A 20 -14.83 3.73 6.79
C GLU A 20 -14.56 4.32 5.40
N ALA A 21 -13.34 4.83 5.17
CA ALA A 21 -12.93 5.30 3.85
C ALA A 21 -13.00 4.18 2.79
N ILE A 22 -12.55 2.96 3.13
CA ILE A 22 -12.61 1.79 2.23
C ILE A 22 -14.07 1.49 1.83
N VAL A 23 -14.99 1.45 2.80
CA VAL A 23 -16.41 1.16 2.51
C VAL A 23 -16.98 2.17 1.51
N ILE A 24 -16.67 3.46 1.69
CA ILE A 24 -17.16 4.51 0.80
C ILE A 24 -16.57 4.36 -0.61
N TYR A 25 -15.27 4.07 -0.74
CA TYR A 25 -14.64 3.85 -2.06
C TYR A 25 -15.19 2.60 -2.77
N GLU A 26 -15.50 1.52 -2.03
CA GLU A 26 -16.12 0.32 -2.60
C GLU A 26 -17.54 0.60 -3.11
N GLU A 27 -18.34 1.35 -2.37
CA GLU A 27 -19.66 1.83 -2.82
C GLU A 27 -19.57 2.74 -4.05
N LEU A 28 -18.51 3.54 -4.14
CA LEU A 28 -18.26 4.40 -5.30
C LEU A 28 -17.98 3.57 -6.56
N LEU A 29 -17.19 2.50 -6.43
CA LEU A 29 -16.89 1.57 -7.53
C LEU A 29 -18.07 0.69 -7.93
N LYS A 30 -18.99 0.38 -7.01
CA LYS A 30 -20.26 -0.30 -7.38
C LYS A 30 -21.11 0.57 -8.31
N LYS A 31 -21.09 1.89 -8.11
CA LYS A 31 -21.85 2.86 -8.92
C LYS A 31 -21.13 3.23 -10.21
N ASP A 32 -19.82 3.40 -10.13
CA ASP A 32 -18.95 3.70 -11.26
C ASP A 32 -17.70 2.80 -11.23
N PRO A 33 -17.76 1.64 -11.90
CA PRO A 33 -16.63 0.72 -11.98
C PRO A 33 -15.40 1.29 -12.68
N HIS A 34 -15.51 2.41 -13.40
CA HIS A 34 -14.41 3.05 -14.11
C HIS A 34 -13.73 4.17 -13.32
N ASN A 35 -14.22 4.47 -12.11
CA ASN A 35 -13.62 5.49 -11.27
C ASN A 35 -12.18 5.13 -10.83
N GLN A 36 -11.20 5.73 -11.50
CA GLN A 36 -9.79 5.46 -11.24
C GLN A 36 -9.34 5.98 -9.87
N GLU A 37 -9.90 7.09 -9.39
CA GLU A 37 -9.58 7.68 -8.09
C GLU A 37 -9.91 6.69 -6.95
N ALA A 38 -11.12 6.10 -6.97
CA ALA A 38 -11.54 5.13 -5.97
C ALA A 38 -10.72 3.84 -6.02
N LYS A 39 -10.32 3.37 -7.22
CA LYS A 39 -9.41 2.22 -7.36
C LYS A 39 -8.05 2.50 -6.71
N LEU A 40 -7.43 3.63 -7.04
CA LEU A 40 -6.13 4.00 -6.49
C LEU A 40 -6.17 4.20 -4.98
N ALA A 41 -7.24 4.80 -4.47
CA ALA A 41 -7.45 4.98 -3.04
C ALA A 41 -7.57 3.64 -2.30
N LEU A 42 -8.35 2.68 -2.83
CA LEU A 42 -8.45 1.34 -2.25
C LEU A 42 -7.13 0.58 -2.25
N ILE A 43 -6.36 0.67 -3.35
CA ILE A 43 -5.03 0.06 -3.41
C ILE A 43 -4.17 0.66 -2.29
N ARG A 44 -4.08 1.98 -2.19
CA ARG A 44 -3.29 2.66 -1.16
C ARG A 44 -3.71 2.25 0.26
N LEU A 45 -5.01 2.27 0.55
CA LEU A 45 -5.55 1.95 1.88
C LEU A 45 -5.35 0.49 2.27
N LYS A 46 -5.58 -0.45 1.34
CA LYS A 46 -5.35 -1.88 1.59
C LYS A 46 -3.87 -2.22 1.67
N THR A 47 -3.01 -1.52 0.91
CA THR A 47 -1.55 -1.71 0.98
C THR A 47 -0.96 -1.11 2.26
N LYS A 48 -1.47 0.02 2.76
CA LYS A 48 -1.09 0.57 4.08
C LYS A 48 -1.37 -0.40 5.23
N LYS A 49 -2.39 -1.27 5.12
CA LYS A 49 -2.67 -2.33 6.10
C LYS A 49 -1.64 -3.47 6.08
N HIS A 50 -0.89 -3.64 5.00
CA HIS A 50 0.23 -4.56 4.95
C HIS A 50 1.47 -3.93 5.61
N HIS A 51 1.47 -3.86 6.94
CA HIS A 51 2.73 -4.06 7.64
C HIS A 51 3.24 -5.44 7.20
N PHE A 52 4.28 -5.48 6.36
CA PHE A 52 4.93 -6.72 5.96
C PHE A 52 5.43 -7.44 7.23
N SER A 53 4.58 -8.31 7.78
CA SER A 53 4.84 -9.01 9.04
C SER A 53 5.84 -10.16 8.85
N GLY A 54 6.14 -10.51 7.59
CA GLY A 54 7.11 -11.52 7.19
C GLY A 54 8.38 -10.95 6.53
N VAL A 55 8.68 -9.66 6.69
CA VAL A 55 9.97 -9.14 6.26
C VAL A 55 11.06 -9.77 7.11
N ASN A 56 11.93 -10.52 6.47
CA ASN A 56 13.14 -11.01 7.10
C ASN A 56 14.04 -9.80 7.39
N GLN A 57 14.10 -9.42 8.67
CA GLN A 57 14.81 -8.22 9.12
C GLN A 57 16.31 -8.30 8.83
N ASP A 58 16.89 -9.51 8.83
CA ASP A 58 18.30 -9.70 8.47
C ASP A 58 18.54 -9.39 7.00
N LYS A 59 17.63 -9.82 6.11
CA LYS A 59 17.72 -9.48 4.69
C LYS A 59 17.56 -7.99 4.44
N LEU A 60 16.63 -7.34 5.14
CA LEU A 60 16.41 -5.90 5.06
C LEU A 60 17.64 -5.13 5.56
N ALA A 61 18.21 -5.53 6.70
CA ALA A 61 19.38 -4.89 7.28
C ALA A 61 20.60 -5.01 6.36
N LEU A 62 20.80 -6.19 5.74
CA LEU A 62 21.84 -6.40 4.73
C LEU A 62 21.61 -5.49 3.52
N PHE A 63 20.38 -5.41 3.01
CA PHE A 63 20.05 -4.57 1.85
C PHE A 63 20.31 -3.08 2.10
N VAL A 64 19.96 -2.58 3.29
CA VAL A 64 20.13 -1.15 3.66
C VAL A 64 21.59 -0.81 3.94
N ASN A 65 22.36 -1.73 4.52
CA ASN A 65 23.72 -1.47 4.99
C ASN A 65 24.82 -2.08 4.12
N ALA A 66 24.48 -2.74 3.00
CA ALA A 66 25.46 -3.33 2.10
C ALA A 66 26.44 -2.27 1.59
N LYS A 67 27.72 -2.46 1.89
CA LYS A 67 28.81 -1.57 1.47
C LYS A 67 29.98 -2.32 0.89
N THR A 68 30.06 -3.63 1.09
CA THR A 68 31.17 -4.46 0.63
C THR A 68 30.74 -5.35 -0.53
N GLN A 69 31.70 -5.73 -1.38
CA GLN A 69 31.46 -6.65 -2.50
C GLN A 69 30.81 -7.97 -2.04
N SER A 70 31.17 -8.45 -0.84
CA SER A 70 30.62 -9.67 -0.24
C SER A 70 29.14 -9.53 0.12
N ASP A 71 28.71 -8.35 0.56
CA ASP A 71 27.30 -8.08 0.87
C ASP A 71 26.44 -8.15 -0.40
N TYR A 72 26.94 -7.58 -1.51
CA TYR A 72 26.26 -7.62 -2.80
C TYR A 72 26.17 -9.04 -3.37
N GLN A 73 27.23 -9.84 -3.25
CA GLN A 73 27.19 -11.25 -3.68
C GLN A 73 26.16 -12.08 -2.89
N LYS A 74 26.03 -11.84 -1.58
CA LYS A 74 24.99 -12.46 -0.76
C LYS A 74 23.58 -12.05 -1.18
N LEU A 75 23.39 -10.78 -1.54
CA LEU A 75 22.11 -10.31 -2.07
C LEU A 75 21.79 -10.97 -3.41
N GLU A 76 22.76 -11.06 -4.33
CA GLU A 76 22.60 -11.74 -5.62
C GLU A 76 22.20 -13.21 -5.46
N GLN A 77 22.84 -13.93 -4.55
CA GLN A 77 22.47 -15.33 -4.26
C GLN A 77 21.03 -15.49 -3.78
N TRP A 78 20.51 -14.54 -3.00
CA TRP A 78 19.12 -14.59 -2.53
C TRP A 78 18.09 -14.19 -3.59
N LEU A 79 18.50 -13.43 -4.61
CA LEU A 79 17.61 -12.99 -5.68
C LEU A 79 17.54 -14.01 -6.84
N LEU A 80 18.60 -14.81 -7.01
CA LEU A 80 18.70 -15.84 -8.05
C LEU A 80 18.28 -17.24 -7.57
N GLY A 81 18.05 -17.42 -6.26
CA GLY A 81 17.68 -18.69 -5.62
C GLY A 81 16.18 -18.89 -5.44
#